data_AF-A0A401FPF5-F1
#
_entry.id   AF-A0A401FPF5-F1
#
_cell.length_a   1.000
_cell.length_b   1.000
_cell.length_c   1.000
_cell.angle_alpha   90.00
_cell.angle_beta   90.00
_cell.angle_gamma   90.00
#
_symmetry.space_group_name_H-M   'P 1'
#
loop_
_entity.id
_entity.type
_entity.pdbx_description
1 polymer ?
#
loop_
_entity_poly.entity_id
_entity_poly.type
_entity_poly.pdbx_seq_one_letter_code
_entity_poly.pdbx_strand_id
1 'polypeptide(L)'
;MSQSIVDQAVERVLPQIIDDDYRGTLKSQAIAKVWGRGVMAFEYELPVDKLQLTLLDFKQQLVDELHEYSRNHHFDASTTPEIQSVFRVTDIWEFEGKIHFDIAFLINQTTIEYVEDLNRLN
;
A
#
# COMPACT_ATOMS: atom_id res chain seq x y z
N MET A 1 1.83 2.56 15.52
CA MET A 1 2.20 3.90 15.00
C MET A 1 2.41 3.84 13.50
N SER A 2 3.25 2.95 12.96
CA SER A 2 3.38 2.78 11.50
C SER A 2 2.10 2.30 10.83
N GLN A 3 1.50 1.21 11.33
CA GLN A 3 0.24 0.65 10.80
C GLN A 3 -0.85 1.72 10.68
N SER A 4 -1.10 2.47 11.75
CA SER A 4 -2.11 3.55 11.76
C SER A 4 -1.83 4.68 10.76
N ILE A 5 -0.58 4.94 10.38
CA ILE A 5 -0.25 5.97 9.37
C ILE A 5 -0.59 5.44 7.97
N VAL A 6 -0.22 4.18 7.69
CA VAL A 6 -0.54 3.53 6.41
C VAL A 6 -2.05 3.36 6.29
N ASP A 7 -2.73 2.93 7.35
CA ASP A 7 -4.20 2.80 7.38
C ASP A 7 -4.87 4.13 7.05
N GLN A 8 -4.45 5.25 7.65
CA GLN A 8 -4.99 6.57 7.35
C GLN A 8 -4.76 7.00 5.90
N ALA A 9 -3.58 6.68 5.33
CA ALA A 9 -3.31 6.95 3.92
C ALA A 9 -4.27 6.16 3.03
N VAL A 10 -4.41 4.85 3.28
CA VAL A 10 -5.28 3.96 2.50
C VAL A 10 -6.74 4.35 2.64
N GLU A 11 -7.23 4.60 3.86
CA GLU A 11 -8.59 5.07 4.12
C GLU A 11 -8.90 6.38 3.40
N ARG A 12 -7.89 7.24 3.20
CA ARG A 12 -8.06 8.51 2.49
C ARG A 12 -8.10 8.35 0.98
N VAL A 13 -7.28 7.45 0.42
CA VAL A 13 -7.12 7.31 -1.04
C VAL A 13 -8.06 6.31 -1.67
N LEU A 14 -8.35 5.20 -0.98
CA LEU A 14 -9.09 4.08 -1.54
C LEU A 14 -10.49 4.48 -2.06
N PRO A 15 -11.28 5.33 -1.35
CA PRO A 15 -12.58 5.78 -1.85
C PRO A 15 -12.54 6.58 -3.16
N GLN A 16 -11.36 7.04 -3.60
CA GLN A 16 -11.21 7.74 -4.88
C GLN A 16 -11.09 6.77 -6.07
N ILE A 17 -10.93 5.48 -5.79
CA ILE A 17 -10.56 4.44 -6.77
C ILE A 17 -11.66 3.36 -6.88
N ILE A 18 -12.34 3.06 -5.76
CA ILE A 18 -13.37 2.03 -5.67
C ILE A 18 -14.78 2.63 -5.72
N ASP A 19 -15.79 1.77 -5.80
CA ASP A 19 -17.20 2.21 -5.78
C ASP A 19 -17.55 3.02 -4.50
N ASP A 20 -18.25 4.14 -4.68
CA ASP A 20 -18.58 5.16 -3.67
C ASP A 20 -19.46 4.60 -2.53
N ASP A 21 -20.08 3.43 -2.73
CA ASP A 21 -20.94 2.78 -1.75
C ASP A 21 -20.18 1.94 -0.70
N TYR A 22 -18.85 1.79 -0.84
CA TYR A 22 -18.06 1.00 0.10
C TYR A 22 -18.01 1.66 1.49
N ARG A 23 -18.75 1.07 2.44
CA ARG A 23 -18.77 1.48 3.86
C ARG A 23 -18.05 0.50 4.80
N GLY A 24 -17.24 -0.38 4.25
CA GLY A 24 -16.47 -1.34 5.04
C GLY A 24 -15.36 -0.66 5.84
N THR A 25 -15.07 -1.16 7.03
CA THR A 25 -13.85 -0.80 7.75
C THR A 25 -12.70 -1.59 7.16
N LEU A 26 -11.76 -0.91 6.50
CA LEU A 26 -10.54 -1.54 6.03
C LEU A 26 -9.69 -1.93 7.25
N LYS A 27 -9.29 -3.20 7.34
CA LYS A 27 -8.41 -3.68 8.40
C LYS A 27 -7.15 -4.22 7.77
N SER A 28 -6.00 -3.66 8.16
CA SER A 28 -4.72 -4.15 7.71
C SER A 28 -4.17 -5.28 8.58
N GLN A 29 -3.34 -6.13 7.97
CA GLN A 29 -2.56 -7.15 8.65
C GLN A 29 -1.07 -6.91 8.42
N ALA A 30 -0.25 -6.91 9.48
CA ALA A 30 1.18 -6.74 9.34
C ALA A 30 1.84 -8.05 8.85
N ILE A 31 2.52 -8.00 7.71
CA ILE A 31 3.18 -9.18 7.09
C ILE A 31 4.63 -9.38 7.56
N ALA A 32 5.11 -8.53 8.48
CA ALA A 32 6.47 -8.57 9.02
C ALA A 32 6.89 -9.95 9.60
N LYS A 33 5.93 -10.76 10.05
CA LYS A 33 6.21 -12.11 10.55
C LYS A 33 6.81 -13.04 9.49
N VAL A 34 6.57 -12.77 8.21
CA VAL A 34 7.08 -13.55 7.08
C VAL A 34 8.49 -13.09 6.67
N TRP A 35 8.77 -11.78 6.75
CA TRP A 35 9.99 -11.17 6.19
C TRP A 35 11.05 -10.77 7.22
N GLY A 36 10.71 -10.68 8.51
CA GLY A 36 11.65 -10.39 9.58
C GLY A 36 11.28 -9.19 10.46
N ARG A 37 11.97 -9.06 11.60
CA ARG A 37 11.72 -7.98 12.56
C ARG A 37 12.07 -6.62 11.92
N GLY A 38 11.14 -5.67 11.96
CA GLY A 38 11.37 -4.28 11.54
C GLY A 38 10.81 -3.90 10.18
N VAL A 39 10.38 -4.87 9.36
CA VAL A 39 9.63 -4.61 8.13
C VAL A 39 8.29 -3.98 8.45
N MET A 40 7.99 -2.85 7.81
CA MET A 40 6.72 -2.14 7.94
C MET A 40 5.90 -2.31 6.66
N ALA A 41 5.31 -3.48 6.47
CA ALA A 41 4.43 -3.77 5.34
C ALA A 41 3.10 -4.34 5.84
N PHE A 42 2.03 -3.91 5.19
CA PHE A 42 0.66 -4.13 5.61
C PHE A 42 -0.19 -4.60 4.44
N GLU A 43 -0.84 -5.74 4.62
CA GLU A 43 -1.79 -6.32 3.68
C GLU A 43 -3.19 -5.76 3.96
N TYR A 44 -3.91 -5.48 2.90
CA TYR A 44 -5.30 -5.04 2.90
C TYR A 44 -6.14 -5.94 1.99
N GLU A 45 -7.42 -6.03 2.32
CA GLU A 45 -8.39 -6.81 1.56
C GLU A 45 -9.60 -5.95 1.20
N LEU A 46 -10.07 -6.04 -0.05
CA LEU A 46 -11.37 -5.53 -0.47
C LEU A 46 -12.19 -6.61 -1.21
N PRO A 47 -13.52 -6.61 -1.11
CA PRO A 47 -14.35 -7.47 -1.95
C PRO A 47 -14.16 -7.17 -3.44
N VAL A 48 -14.05 -8.21 -4.28
CA VAL A 48 -13.79 -8.02 -5.73
C VAL A 48 -14.88 -7.22 -6.45
N ASP A 49 -16.13 -7.32 -5.99
CA ASP A 49 -17.28 -6.60 -6.53
C ASP A 49 -17.24 -5.08 -6.28
N LYS A 50 -16.29 -4.61 -5.46
CA LYS A 50 -16.06 -3.18 -5.21
C LYS A 50 -15.04 -2.56 -6.16
N LEU A 51 -14.34 -3.37 -6.95
CA LEU A 51 -13.42 -2.88 -7.96
C LEU A 51 -14.03 -3.00 -9.35
N GLN A 52 -14.20 -1.86 -10.01
CA GLN A 52 -14.64 -1.81 -11.42
C GLN A 52 -13.47 -1.82 -12.42
N LEU A 53 -12.25 -1.70 -11.91
CA LEU A 53 -11.00 -1.64 -12.68
C LEU A 53 -10.36 -3.04 -12.82
N THR A 54 -9.45 -3.18 -13.78
CA THR A 54 -8.54 -4.33 -13.77
C THR A 54 -7.56 -4.21 -12.58
N LEU A 55 -6.98 -5.33 -12.13
CA LEU A 55 -5.96 -5.29 -11.06
C LEU A 55 -4.77 -4.39 -11.40
N LEU A 56 -4.39 -4.33 -12.69
CA LEU A 56 -3.30 -3.49 -13.16
C LEU A 56 -3.68 -1.99 -13.07
N ASP A 57 -4.88 -1.63 -13.52
CA ASP A 57 -5.36 -0.25 -13.45
C ASP A 57 -5.57 0.19 -12.01
N PHE A 58 -6.09 -0.72 -11.16
CA PHE A 58 -6.20 -0.50 -9.72
C PHE A 58 -4.84 -0.23 -9.08
N LYS A 59 -3.82 -1.05 -9.39
CA LYS A 59 -2.45 -0.85 -8.92
C LYS A 59 -1.92 0.52 -9.29
N GLN A 60 -2.09 0.91 -10.55
CA GLN A 60 -1.59 2.18 -11.05
C GLN A 60 -2.27 3.37 -10.34
N GLN A 61 -3.61 3.35 -10.23
CA GLN A 61 -4.35 4.41 -9.53
C GLN A 61 -4.00 4.46 -8.04
N LEU A 62 -3.87 3.31 -7.37
CA LEU A 62 -3.47 3.27 -5.96
C LEU A 62 -2.09 3.87 -5.73
N VAL A 63 -1.12 3.57 -6.62
CA VAL A 63 0.22 4.18 -6.58
C VAL A 63 0.13 5.69 -6.74
N ASP A 64 -0.61 6.16 -7.74
CA ASP A 64 -0.70 7.59 -8.06
C ASP A 64 -1.37 8.39 -6.93
N GLU A 65 -2.45 7.86 -6.35
CA GLU A 65 -3.15 8.48 -5.22
C GLU A 65 -2.32 8.46 -3.93
N LEU A 66 -1.59 7.38 -3.65
CA LEU A 66 -0.67 7.32 -2.51
C LEU A 66 0.50 8.30 -2.67
N HIS A 67 1.01 8.47 -3.89
CA HIS A 67 2.02 9.47 -4.21
C HIS A 67 1.48 10.88 -3.95
N GLU A 68 0.25 11.18 -4.39
CA GLU A 68 -0.39 12.46 -4.12
C GLU A 68 -0.63 12.69 -2.62
N TYR A 69 -1.12 11.68 -1.90
CA TYR A 69 -1.28 11.74 -0.45
C TYR A 69 0.06 12.06 0.25
N SER A 70 1.15 11.39 -0.16
CA SER A 70 2.49 11.61 0.37
C SER A 70 2.96 13.05 0.19
N ARG A 71 2.81 13.61 -1.02
CA ARG A 71 3.16 15.02 -1.31
C ARG A 71 2.36 16.00 -0.46
N ASN A 72 1.03 15.78 -0.36
CA ASN A 72 0.13 16.67 0.36
C ASN A 72 0.35 16.68 1.88
N HIS A 73 0.93 15.61 2.44
CA HIS A 73 1.23 15.48 3.86
C HIS A 73 2.72 15.71 4.19
N HIS A 74 3.52 16.18 3.23
CA HIS A 74 4.96 16.37 3.37
C HIS A 74 5.72 15.11 3.79
N PHE A 75 5.23 13.94 3.37
CA PHE A 75 5.93 12.67 3.49
C PHE A 75 6.90 12.43 2.32
N ASP A 76 7.41 13.49 1.70
CA ASP A 76 8.48 13.35 0.72
C ASP A 76 9.65 12.64 1.42
N ALA A 77 10.13 11.53 0.83
CA ALA A 77 11.21 10.75 1.40
C ALA A 77 12.51 11.57 1.34
N SER A 78 12.68 12.48 2.31
CA SER A 78 13.75 13.47 2.34
C SER A 78 15.15 12.86 2.44
N THR A 79 15.24 11.55 2.68
CA THR A 79 16.51 10.83 2.84
C THR A 79 17.01 10.18 1.55
N THR A 80 16.15 9.98 0.55
CA THR A 80 16.48 9.17 -0.64
C THR A 80 15.82 9.77 -1.89
N PRO A 81 16.58 10.49 -2.75
CA PRO A 81 16.03 11.23 -3.90
C PRO A 81 15.21 10.38 -4.88
N GLU A 82 15.47 9.07 -4.97
CA GLU A 82 14.72 8.13 -5.81
C GLU A 82 13.37 7.68 -5.23
N ILE A 83 13.08 7.94 -3.96
CA ILE A 83 11.81 7.57 -3.32
C ILE A 83 10.80 8.72 -3.44
N GLN A 84 9.91 8.62 -4.44
CA GLN A 84 8.86 9.61 -4.67
C GLN A 84 7.72 9.59 -3.63
N SER A 85 7.58 8.48 -2.90
CA SER A 85 6.59 8.29 -1.84
C SER A 85 7.10 7.29 -0.83
N VAL A 86 6.85 7.56 0.46
CA VAL A 86 7.11 6.60 1.54
C VAL A 86 6.13 5.43 1.56
N PHE A 87 5.02 5.50 0.81
CA PHE A 87 4.08 4.41 0.63
C PHE A 87 4.35 3.71 -0.70
N ARG A 88 4.64 2.41 -0.64
CA ARG A 88 4.91 1.58 -1.83
C ARG A 88 3.92 0.43 -1.90
N VAL A 89 3.15 0.35 -2.99
CA VAL A 89 2.39 -0.86 -3.32
C VAL A 89 3.37 -1.94 -3.77
N THR A 90 3.49 -3.03 -3.00
CA THR A 90 4.44 -4.11 -3.29
C THR A 90 3.83 -5.22 -4.13
N ASP A 91 2.58 -5.59 -3.86
CA ASP A 91 1.89 -6.63 -4.61
C ASP A 91 0.36 -6.43 -4.61
N ILE A 92 -0.32 -6.97 -5.62
CA ILE A 92 -1.78 -6.99 -5.80
C ILE A 92 -2.19 -8.33 -6.43
N TRP A 93 -3.14 -9.03 -5.81
CA TRP A 93 -3.66 -10.30 -6.32
C TRP A 93 -5.13 -10.51 -5.94
N GLU A 94 -5.80 -11.44 -6.63
CA GLU A 94 -7.15 -11.89 -6.28
C GLU A 94 -7.09 -13.27 -5.62
N PHE A 95 -7.76 -13.44 -4.50
CA PHE A 95 -7.91 -14.73 -3.82
C PHE A 95 -9.25 -14.79 -3.08
N GLU A 96 -9.95 -15.93 -3.19
CA GLU A 96 -11.23 -16.19 -2.50
C GLU A 96 -12.29 -15.05 -2.63
N GLY A 97 -12.40 -14.45 -3.83
CA GLY A 97 -13.37 -13.38 -4.09
C GLY A 97 -13.00 -12.02 -3.48
N LYS A 98 -11.74 -11.86 -3.06
CA LYS A 98 -11.19 -10.62 -2.54
C LYS A 98 -9.98 -10.20 -3.35
N ILE A 99 -9.76 -8.90 -3.43
CA ILE A 99 -8.53 -8.31 -3.91
C ILE A 99 -7.67 -8.03 -2.68
N HIS A 100 -6.48 -8.59 -2.69
CA HIS A 100 -5.45 -8.39 -1.71
C HIS A 100 -4.44 -7.40 -2.28
N PHE A 101 -3.93 -6.52 -1.42
CA PHE A 101 -2.87 -5.60 -1.80
C PHE A 101 -1.98 -5.25 -0.61
N ASP A 102 -0.69 -5.17 -0.88
CA ASP A 102 0.32 -4.91 0.13
C ASP A 102 0.91 -3.51 -0.02
N ILE A 103 1.03 -2.80 1.09
CA ILE A 103 1.69 -1.49 1.16
C ILE A 103 2.83 -1.52 2.16
N ALA A 104 4.03 -1.21 1.68
CA ALA A 104 5.23 -0.99 2.49
C ALA A 104 5.41 0.49 2.85
N PHE A 105 5.86 0.75 4.07
CA PHE A 105 6.15 2.08 4.61
C PHE A 105 7.66 2.31 4.75
N LEU A 106 8.22 3.02 3.75
CA LEU A 106 9.65 3.20 3.51
C LEU A 106 10.30 4.26 4.39
N ILE A 107 10.15 4.14 5.71
CA ILE A 107 10.74 5.08 6.69
C ILE A 107 11.94 4.53 7.45
N ASN A 108 12.30 3.27 7.20
CA ASN A 108 13.48 2.65 7.78
C ASN A 108 14.21 1.81 6.74
N GLN A 109 15.50 1.56 7.01
CA GLN A 109 16.37 0.82 6.10
C GLN A 109 15.87 -0.62 5.89
N THR A 110 15.37 -1.29 6.94
CA THR A 110 14.87 -2.67 6.85
C THR A 110 13.71 -2.84 5.88
N THR A 111 12.80 -1.86 5.81
CA THR A 111 11.65 -1.92 4.88
C THR A 111 12.08 -1.54 3.46
N ILE A 112 13.06 -0.65 3.30
CA ILE A 112 13.65 -0.33 2.00
C ILE A 112 14.33 -1.58 1.42
N GLU A 113 15.19 -2.25 2.19
CA GLU A 113 15.87 -3.48 1.79
C GLU A 113 14.89 -4.60 1.42
N TYR A 114 13.82 -4.75 2.20
CA TYR A 114 12.73 -5.68 1.89
C TYR A 114 12.11 -5.41 0.50
N VAL A 115 11.80 -4.15 0.19
CA VAL A 115 11.22 -3.79 -1.12
C VAL A 115 12.23 -3.97 -2.25
N GLU A 116 13.50 -3.65 -2.03
CA GLU A 116 14.56 -3.91 -3.01
C GLU A 116 14.70 -5.40 -3.33
N ASP A 117 14.64 -6.26 -2.32
CA ASP A 117 14.71 -7.71 -2.51
C ASP A 117 13.51 -8.24 -3.29
N LEU A 118 12.30 -7.73 -3.05
CA LEU A 118 11.12 -8.06 -3.87
C LEU A 118 11.31 -7.67 -5.34
N ASN A 119 11.85 -6.48 -5.60
CA ASN A 119 12.09 -6.00 -6.97
C ASN A 119 13.14 -6.83 -7.73
N ARG A 120 14.01 -7.57 -7.03
CA ARG A 120 14.99 -8.47 -7.65
C ARG A 120 14.38 -9.82 -8.04
N LEU A 121 13.23 -10.17 -7.48
CA LEU A 121 12.55 -11.45 -7.72
C LEU A 121 11.51 -11.38 -8.84
N ASN A 122 11.11 -10.17 -9.24
CA ASN A 122 10.12 -9.88 -10.29
C ASN A 122 10.79 -9.47 -11.61
#